data_AF-A0A376TUT9-F1
#
_entry.id   AF-A0A376TUT9-F1
#
_cell.length_a   1.000
_cell.length_b   1.000
_cell.length_c   1.000
_cell.angle_alpha   90.00
_cell.angle_beta   90.00
_cell.angle_gamma   90.00
#
_symmetry.space_group_name_H-M   'P 1'
#
loop_
_entity.id
_entity.type
_entity.pdbx_description
1 polymer ?
#
loop_
_entity_poly.entity_id
_entity_poly.type
_entity_poly.pdbx_seq_one_letter_code
_entity_poly.pdbx_strand_id
1 'polypeptide(L)'
;MSFSVDVLANIAIELQRGIGHQDRFQRLITTLRQVLECDASALLRYDSRQFIPLAIDGLAKDVLGRRFALEGHPRLEAIARAGDVVRFPADSELPDPYDGLIPGQESLKVHACVGLPLFAGQNLIGALTLDGMQPDQFDVFSDEELRLIAALAAGALSNALLIEQLESQNMMPGDATPFEAVKQTQMIGLSPGMTQLKKEIEIVAASDLNVLISGETGTGKELVAKAIHEASPRAVNPLVYLNCAALPESVAESELFGHVKGAFTGAISNRSGKFEMADNGTLFLDEIGELSLALQAKLLRVLQYGDIQRVGDDRSLRVDVRVLAATNRDLREEVLAGRFPRRFVSSPERVSTFGAAAA
;
A
#
# COMPACT_ATOMS: atom_id res chain seq x y z
N MET A 1 3.90 26.83 -29.66
CA MET A 1 4.96 27.61 -28.98
C MET A 1 6.03 26.61 -28.60
N SER A 2 7.30 26.78 -28.99
CA SER A 2 8.37 25.85 -28.58
C SER A 2 8.50 25.87 -27.05
N PHE A 3 8.55 24.71 -26.38
CA PHE A 3 8.96 24.68 -24.97
C PHE A 3 10.28 25.45 -24.80
N SER A 4 10.32 26.38 -23.84
CA SER A 4 11.59 27.00 -23.46
C SER A 4 12.49 25.93 -22.85
N VAL A 5 13.79 26.00 -23.16
CA VAL A 5 14.82 25.16 -22.54
C VAL A 5 14.73 25.24 -21.00
N ASP A 6 14.35 26.39 -20.46
CA ASP A 6 14.17 26.58 -19.02
C ASP A 6 13.04 25.72 -18.43
N VAL A 7 11.96 25.50 -19.19
CA VAL A 7 10.82 24.67 -18.76
C VAL A 7 11.22 23.19 -18.73
N LEU A 8 11.88 22.71 -19.78
CA LEU A 8 12.40 21.35 -19.83
C LEU A 8 13.49 21.11 -18.77
N ALA A 9 14.34 22.11 -18.53
CA ALA A 9 15.35 22.07 -17.47
C ALA A 9 14.71 22.02 -16.07
N ASN A 10 13.66 22.81 -15.82
CA ASN A 10 12.93 22.77 -14.55
C ASN A 10 12.28 21.39 -14.32
N ILE A 11 11.62 20.83 -15.33
CA ILE A 11 11.06 19.46 -15.26
C ILE A 11 12.17 18.45 -14.93
N ALA A 12 13.31 18.51 -15.63
CA ALA A 12 14.44 17.61 -15.39
C ALA A 12 15.06 17.78 -13.99
N ILE A 13 15.15 19.01 -13.47
CA ILE A 13 15.69 19.31 -12.13
C ILE A 13 14.74 18.80 -11.04
N GLU A 14 13.42 19.00 -11.20
CA GLU A 14 12.43 18.53 -10.24
C GLU A 14 12.35 17.00 -10.20
N LEU A 15 12.53 16.34 -11.34
CA LEU A 15 12.67 14.89 -11.43
C LEU A 15 13.85 14.34 -10.61
N GLN A 16 14.91 15.13 -10.46
CA GLN A 16 16.11 14.76 -9.69
C GLN A 16 16.05 15.19 -8.22
N ARG A 17 15.18 16.15 -7.86
CA ARG A 17 15.06 16.69 -6.49
C ARG A 17 13.87 16.07 -5.76
N GLY A 18 14.11 15.08 -4.91
CA GLY A 18 13.08 14.59 -3.98
C GLY A 18 13.58 13.58 -2.97
N ILE A 19 12.93 13.56 -1.80
CA ILE A 19 13.29 12.76 -0.61
C ILE A 19 12.76 11.31 -0.74
N GLY A 20 11.89 11.00 -1.72
CA GLY A 20 11.42 9.65 -2.05
C GLY A 20 10.66 9.55 -3.40
N HIS A 21 10.39 8.33 -3.89
CA HIS A 21 9.83 8.09 -5.23
C HIS A 21 8.44 8.71 -5.47
N GLN A 22 7.51 8.63 -4.52
CA GLN A 22 6.16 9.17 -4.67
C GLN A 22 6.13 10.71 -4.73
N ASP A 23 6.93 11.38 -3.90
CA ASP A 23 7.01 12.85 -3.89
C ASP A 23 7.57 13.39 -5.22
N ARG A 24 8.53 12.66 -5.85
CA ARG A 24 9.08 13.02 -7.17
C ARG A 24 8.02 12.93 -8.27
N PHE A 25 7.25 11.84 -8.32
CA PHE A 25 6.21 11.68 -9.34
C PHE A 25 5.04 12.63 -9.16
N GLN A 26 4.66 12.92 -7.91
CA GLN A 26 3.61 13.90 -7.64
C GLN A 26 4.04 15.30 -8.10
N ARG A 27 5.28 15.72 -7.81
CA ARG A 27 5.81 17.01 -8.29
C ARG A 27 5.87 17.08 -9.81
N LEU A 28 6.37 16.02 -10.46
CA LEU A 28 6.39 15.93 -11.91
C LEU A 28 5.01 16.21 -12.51
N ILE A 29 3.99 15.50 -12.01
CA ILE A 29 2.64 15.58 -12.54
C ILE A 29 2.01 16.96 -12.28
N THR A 30 2.25 17.55 -11.10
CA THR A 30 1.84 18.94 -10.80
C THR A 30 2.49 19.95 -11.74
N THR A 31 3.80 19.82 -11.99
CA THR A 31 4.53 20.74 -12.86
C THR A 31 4.11 20.58 -14.31
N LEU A 32 3.92 19.34 -14.78
CA LEU A 32 3.38 19.08 -16.11
C LEU A 32 1.98 19.67 -16.27
N ARG A 33 1.13 19.58 -15.24
CA ARG A 33 -0.19 20.19 -15.27
C ARG A 33 -0.14 21.71 -15.44
N GLN A 34 0.77 22.38 -14.72
CA GLN A 34 0.95 23.83 -14.82
C GLN A 34 1.55 24.24 -16.17
N VAL A 35 2.52 23.49 -16.67
CA VAL A 35 3.27 23.79 -17.90
C VAL A 35 2.43 23.51 -19.16
N LEU A 36 1.63 22.45 -19.13
CA LEU A 36 0.78 22.02 -20.24
C LEU A 36 -0.64 22.57 -20.17
N GLU A 37 -0.92 23.35 -19.12
CA GLU A 37 -2.24 23.87 -18.81
C GLU A 37 -3.34 22.80 -18.85
N CYS A 38 -3.03 21.54 -18.48
CA CYS A 38 -4.01 20.46 -18.52
C CYS A 38 -4.90 20.44 -17.28
N ASP A 39 -6.11 19.93 -17.43
CA ASP A 39 -7.08 19.87 -16.33
C ASP A 39 -6.80 18.70 -15.40
N ALA A 40 -6.37 17.57 -15.98
CA ALA A 40 -5.99 16.36 -15.27
C ALA A 40 -4.77 15.69 -15.92
N SER A 41 -4.00 14.98 -15.09
CA SER A 41 -2.83 14.22 -15.53
C SER A 41 -2.55 13.03 -14.61
N ALA A 42 -2.06 11.94 -15.18
CA ALA A 42 -1.69 10.74 -14.43
C ALA A 42 -0.41 10.09 -14.96
N LEU A 43 0.47 9.71 -14.04
CA LEU A 43 1.61 8.84 -14.32
C LEU A 43 1.24 7.41 -13.96
N LEU A 44 1.36 6.50 -14.92
CA LEU A 44 1.02 5.10 -14.79
C LEU A 44 2.26 4.23 -14.99
N ARG A 45 2.48 3.25 -14.12
CA ARG A 45 3.42 2.15 -14.33
C ARG A 45 2.75 1.04 -15.11
N TYR A 46 3.44 0.49 -16.10
CA TYR A 46 3.00 -0.70 -16.79
C TYR A 46 3.63 -1.93 -16.16
N ASP A 47 2.82 -2.89 -15.75
CA ASP A 47 3.26 -4.16 -15.18
C ASP A 47 2.27 -5.23 -15.59
N SER A 48 2.72 -6.40 -16.06
CA SER A 48 1.87 -7.58 -16.26
C SER A 48 0.54 -7.33 -17.01
N ARG A 49 0.56 -6.53 -18.09
CA ARG A 49 -0.64 -6.12 -18.89
C ARG A 49 -1.67 -5.28 -18.14
N GLN A 50 -1.24 -4.54 -17.12
CA GLN A 50 -2.07 -3.57 -16.41
C GLN A 50 -1.29 -2.27 -16.18
N PHE A 51 -2.04 -1.16 -16.16
CA PHE A 51 -1.53 0.13 -15.73
C PHE A 51 -1.85 0.38 -14.26
N ILE A 52 -0.85 0.85 -13.54
CA ILE A 52 -0.89 1.10 -12.10
C ILE A 52 -0.58 2.58 -11.87
N PRO A 53 -1.53 3.39 -11.37
CA PRO A 53 -1.27 4.80 -11.10
C PRO A 53 -0.21 4.99 -10.02
N LEU A 54 0.78 5.82 -10.34
CA LEU A 54 1.87 6.19 -9.43
C LEU A 54 1.68 7.60 -8.86
N ALA A 55 1.16 8.52 -9.67
CA ALA A 55 0.85 9.90 -9.30
C ALA A 55 -0.27 10.44 -10.18
N ILE A 56 -1.07 11.34 -9.62
CA ILE A 56 -2.19 12.00 -10.32
C ILE A 56 -2.28 13.46 -9.88
N ASP A 57 -2.76 14.34 -10.76
CA ASP A 57 -3.20 15.69 -10.43
C ASP A 57 -4.46 16.01 -11.25
N GLY A 58 -5.43 16.70 -10.66
CA GLY A 58 -6.72 16.99 -11.29
C GLY A 58 -7.73 15.82 -11.36
N LEU A 59 -7.35 14.61 -10.95
CA LEU A 59 -8.22 13.42 -10.89
C LEU A 59 -8.69 13.11 -9.45
N ALA A 60 -9.78 12.36 -9.29
CA ALA A 60 -10.19 11.85 -7.98
C ALA A 60 -9.11 10.97 -7.35
N LYS A 61 -8.91 11.13 -6.04
CA LYS A 61 -7.88 10.40 -5.27
C LYS A 61 -8.04 8.88 -5.34
N ASP A 62 -9.26 8.40 -5.59
CA ASP A 62 -9.58 6.98 -5.76
C ASP A 62 -8.84 6.33 -6.94
N VAL A 63 -8.40 7.11 -7.93
CA VAL A 63 -7.63 6.62 -9.08
C VAL A 63 -6.32 5.97 -8.61
N LEU A 64 -5.62 6.48 -7.59
CA LEU A 64 -4.37 5.90 -7.09
C LEU A 64 -4.51 4.45 -6.58
N GLY A 65 -5.71 4.07 -6.14
CA GLY A 65 -6.00 2.72 -5.66
C GLY A 65 -6.33 1.72 -6.78
N ARG A 66 -6.59 2.19 -8.01
CA ARG A 66 -7.07 1.36 -9.11
C ARG A 66 -5.95 0.61 -9.83
N ARG A 67 -6.34 -0.43 -10.56
CA ARG A 67 -5.50 -1.18 -11.49
C ARG A 67 -6.28 -1.30 -12.79
N PHE A 68 -5.69 -0.82 -13.88
CA PHE A 68 -6.35 -0.75 -15.18
C PHE A 68 -5.83 -1.87 -16.07
N ALA A 69 -6.56 -2.97 -16.16
CA ALA A 69 -6.24 -4.07 -17.08
C ALA A 69 -6.49 -3.64 -18.54
N LEU A 70 -5.58 -3.93 -19.46
CA LEU A 70 -5.71 -3.49 -20.86
C LEU A 70 -7.04 -3.94 -21.51
N GLU A 71 -7.49 -5.15 -21.19
CA GLU A 71 -8.72 -5.74 -21.76
C GLU A 71 -10.00 -4.95 -21.43
N GLY A 72 -9.99 -4.15 -20.36
CA GLY A 72 -11.13 -3.32 -19.94
C GLY A 72 -11.02 -1.86 -20.32
N HIS A 73 -9.89 -1.42 -20.89
CA HIS A 73 -9.57 0.01 -21.08
C HIS A 73 -8.95 0.27 -22.46
N PRO A 74 -9.77 0.49 -23.51
CA PRO A 74 -9.30 0.56 -24.88
C PRO A 74 -8.41 1.79 -25.17
N ARG A 75 -8.60 2.93 -24.48
CA ARG A 75 -7.68 4.08 -24.59
C ARG A 75 -6.29 3.73 -24.07
N LEU A 76 -6.19 3.08 -22.91
CA LEU A 76 -4.92 2.64 -22.35
C LEU A 76 -4.26 1.53 -23.21
N GLU A 77 -5.07 0.64 -23.78
CA GLU A 77 -4.59 -0.37 -24.74
C GLU A 77 -4.01 0.28 -26.01
N ALA A 78 -4.68 1.31 -26.54
CA ALA A 78 -4.18 2.06 -27.70
C ALA A 78 -2.84 2.74 -27.39
N ILE A 79 -2.70 3.38 -26.22
CA ILE A 79 -1.43 3.97 -25.76
C ILE A 79 -0.33 2.91 -25.67
N ALA A 80 -0.63 1.76 -25.05
CA ALA A 80 0.34 0.68 -24.90
C ALA A 80 0.82 0.10 -26.24
N ARG A 81 -0.01 0.16 -27.30
CA ARG A 81 0.28 -0.41 -28.62
C ARG A 81 0.87 0.59 -29.62
N ALA A 82 0.60 1.87 -29.48
CA ALA A 82 0.93 2.87 -30.50
C ALA A 82 2.44 3.06 -30.70
N GLY A 83 3.25 2.85 -29.66
CA GLY A 83 4.71 3.05 -29.72
C GLY A 83 5.15 4.52 -29.79
N ASP A 84 4.21 5.46 -29.91
CA ASP A 84 4.42 6.90 -29.99
C ASP A 84 3.22 7.65 -29.39
N VAL A 85 3.26 8.99 -29.37
CA VAL A 85 2.19 9.88 -28.90
C VAL A 85 0.83 9.49 -29.48
N VAL A 86 -0.17 9.34 -28.60
CA VAL A 86 -1.56 9.07 -28.99
C VAL A 86 -2.42 10.26 -28.60
N ARG A 87 -3.13 10.84 -29.58
CA ARG A 87 -4.14 11.88 -29.35
C ARG A 87 -5.52 11.29 -29.55
N PHE A 88 -6.37 11.39 -28.54
CA PHE A 88 -7.78 11.03 -28.65
C PHE A 88 -8.59 12.31 -28.86
N PRO A 89 -9.40 12.39 -29.92
CA PRO A 89 -10.26 13.53 -30.16
C PRO A 89 -11.39 13.57 -29.13
N ALA A 90 -11.98 14.76 -28.94
CA ALA A 90 -12.97 14.97 -27.90
C ALA A 90 -14.29 14.22 -28.09
N ASP A 91 -14.56 13.75 -29.31
CA ASP A 91 -15.69 12.90 -29.71
C ASP A 91 -15.33 11.41 -29.79
N SER A 92 -14.17 11.00 -29.25
CA SER A 92 -13.73 9.61 -29.26
C SER A 92 -14.75 8.68 -28.59
N GLU A 93 -15.27 7.73 -29.36
CA GLU A 93 -16.22 6.69 -28.89
C GLU A 93 -15.59 5.69 -27.91
N LEU A 94 -14.26 5.75 -27.71
CA LEU A 94 -13.58 4.88 -26.75
C LEU A 94 -13.90 5.33 -25.32
N PRO A 95 -14.41 4.45 -24.45
CA PRO A 95 -14.73 4.79 -23.07
C PRO A 95 -13.48 5.29 -22.34
N ASP A 96 -13.63 6.42 -21.63
CA ASP A 96 -12.55 7.01 -20.88
C ASP A 96 -12.24 6.19 -19.61
N PRO A 97 -10.97 5.88 -19.31
CA PRO A 97 -10.60 5.12 -18.11
C PRO A 97 -10.95 5.85 -16.79
N TYR A 98 -11.20 7.17 -16.85
CA TYR A 98 -11.50 8.05 -15.73
C TYR A 98 -12.95 8.56 -15.71
N ASP A 99 -13.84 8.01 -16.55
CA ASP A 99 -15.25 8.43 -16.58
C ASP A 99 -15.90 8.23 -15.20
N GLY A 100 -16.51 9.30 -14.65
CA GLY A 100 -17.03 9.36 -13.28
C GLY A 100 -16.00 9.56 -12.16
N LEU A 101 -14.72 9.82 -12.47
CA LEU A 101 -13.63 10.05 -11.51
C LEU A 101 -13.09 11.48 -11.52
N ILE A 102 -13.74 12.41 -12.21
CA ILE A 102 -13.45 13.83 -12.12
C ILE A 102 -14.48 14.45 -11.16
N PRO A 103 -14.06 15.06 -10.02
CA PRO A 103 -14.98 15.64 -9.05
C PRO A 103 -15.89 16.69 -9.71
N GLY A 104 -17.21 16.44 -9.74
CA GLY A 104 -18.21 17.41 -10.19
C GLY A 104 -18.84 17.16 -11.57
N GLN A 105 -18.52 16.08 -12.28
CA GLN A 105 -19.12 15.77 -13.59
C GLN A 105 -19.49 14.28 -13.72
N GLU A 106 -20.80 13.99 -13.79
CA GLU A 106 -21.35 12.62 -13.97
C GLU A 106 -21.33 12.13 -15.42
N SER A 107 -20.99 12.99 -16.39
CA SER A 107 -20.70 12.60 -17.77
C SER A 107 -20.07 13.78 -18.51
N LEU A 108 -18.85 13.65 -19.00
CA LEU A 108 -18.25 14.65 -19.89
C LEU A 108 -18.19 14.09 -21.30
N LYS A 109 -19.07 14.59 -22.16
CA LYS A 109 -19.16 14.20 -23.57
C LYS A 109 -18.05 14.77 -24.47
N VAL A 110 -17.16 15.62 -23.94
CA VAL A 110 -16.17 16.35 -24.75
C VAL A 110 -14.95 16.70 -23.89
N HIS A 111 -13.83 15.98 -24.06
CA HIS A 111 -12.53 16.37 -23.51
C HIS A 111 -11.40 15.83 -24.40
N ALA A 112 -10.34 16.61 -24.62
CA ALA A 112 -9.16 16.12 -25.32
C ALA A 112 -8.35 15.23 -24.38
N CYS A 113 -7.83 14.12 -24.88
CA CYS A 113 -6.97 13.22 -24.11
C CYS A 113 -5.70 12.93 -24.92
N VAL A 114 -4.53 13.10 -24.29
CA VAL A 114 -3.24 12.74 -24.87
C VAL A 114 -2.60 11.67 -24.00
N GLY A 115 -2.23 10.56 -24.63
CA GLY A 115 -1.52 9.46 -24.01
C GLY A 115 -0.09 9.35 -24.54
N LEU A 116 0.86 9.38 -23.63
CA LEU A 116 2.28 9.32 -23.92
C LEU A 116 2.84 7.99 -23.39
N PRO A 117 3.16 7.01 -24.26
CA PRO A 117 3.77 5.78 -23.80
C PRO A 117 5.21 6.03 -23.35
N LEU A 118 5.58 5.43 -22.22
CA LEU A 118 6.89 5.60 -21.60
C LEU A 118 7.72 4.33 -21.80
N PHE A 119 8.85 4.47 -22.50
CA PHE A 119 9.72 3.35 -22.83
C PHE A 119 11.09 3.47 -22.17
N ALA A 120 11.59 2.34 -21.63
CA ALA A 120 13.00 2.14 -21.33
C ALA A 120 13.59 1.24 -22.44
N GLY A 121 14.29 1.84 -23.39
CA GLY A 121 14.72 1.14 -24.60
C GLY A 121 13.50 0.73 -25.44
N GLN A 122 13.29 -0.58 -25.63
CA GLN A 122 12.13 -1.13 -26.35
C GLN A 122 11.00 -1.61 -25.40
N ASN A 123 11.21 -1.53 -24.09
CA ASN A 123 10.26 -2.03 -23.11
C ASN A 123 9.32 -0.92 -22.64
N LEU A 124 8.01 -1.13 -22.79
CA LEU A 124 7.00 -0.26 -22.22
C LEU A 124 7.06 -0.39 -20.69
N ILE A 125 7.37 0.72 -20.01
CA ILE A 125 7.47 0.78 -18.55
C ILE A 125 6.32 1.56 -17.92
N GLY A 126 5.56 2.32 -18.72
CA GLY A 126 4.47 3.15 -18.22
C GLY A 126 3.77 3.96 -19.30
N ALA A 127 2.87 4.82 -18.85
CA ALA A 127 2.18 5.81 -19.66
C ALA A 127 1.97 7.09 -18.85
N LEU A 128 1.99 8.23 -19.53
CA LEU A 128 1.57 9.51 -19.00
C LEU A 128 0.29 9.92 -19.75
N THR A 129 -0.81 10.12 -19.02
CA THR A 129 -2.07 10.60 -19.59
C THR A 129 -2.29 12.06 -19.21
N LEU A 130 -2.76 12.85 -20.16
CA LEU A 130 -3.09 14.26 -20.02
C LEU A 130 -4.50 14.46 -20.54
N ASP A 131 -5.35 15.08 -19.73
CA ASP A 131 -6.75 15.33 -20.03
C ASP A 131 -7.05 16.82 -19.93
N GLY A 132 -7.78 17.32 -20.94
CA GLY A 132 -8.11 18.73 -21.08
C GLY A 132 -9.60 18.90 -21.38
N MET A 133 -10.24 19.85 -20.71
CA MET A 133 -11.67 20.14 -20.83
C MET A 133 -12.02 20.80 -22.18
N GLN A 134 -11.02 21.28 -22.94
CA GLN A 134 -11.21 21.84 -24.27
C GLN A 134 -10.72 20.87 -25.36
N PRO A 135 -11.47 20.70 -26.48
CA PRO A 135 -11.12 19.74 -27.55
C PRO A 135 -9.76 19.96 -28.22
N ASP A 136 -9.31 21.21 -28.26
CA ASP A 136 -8.13 21.70 -28.99
C ASP A 136 -6.98 22.12 -28.06
N GLN A 137 -7.13 21.88 -26.75
CA GLN A 137 -6.18 22.31 -25.70
C GLN A 137 -4.75 21.81 -25.95
N PHE A 138 -4.62 20.63 -26.55
CA PHE A 138 -3.33 20.01 -26.82
C PHE A 138 -2.82 20.20 -28.25
N ASP A 139 -3.60 20.81 -29.14
CA ASP A 139 -3.21 21.04 -30.54
C ASP A 139 -2.10 22.09 -30.68
N VAL A 140 -1.89 22.89 -29.64
CA VAL A 140 -0.82 23.90 -29.55
C VAL A 140 0.57 23.27 -29.42
N PHE A 141 0.65 22.04 -28.90
CA PHE A 141 1.89 21.29 -28.72
C PHE A 141 2.14 20.38 -29.91
N SER A 142 3.37 20.33 -30.40
CA SER A 142 3.78 19.35 -31.43
C SER A 142 4.04 17.98 -30.82
N ASP A 143 3.95 16.92 -31.63
CA ASP A 143 4.28 15.57 -31.15
C ASP A 143 5.75 15.43 -30.74
N GLU A 144 6.65 16.20 -31.36
CA GLU A 144 8.08 16.21 -30.97
C GLU A 144 8.28 16.73 -29.53
N GLU A 145 7.54 17.76 -29.15
CA GLU A 145 7.56 18.30 -27.80
C GLU A 145 6.97 17.35 -26.76
N LEU A 146 5.85 16.70 -27.11
CA LEU A 146 5.24 15.68 -26.26
C LEU A 146 6.15 14.45 -26.10
N ARG A 147 6.90 14.07 -27.14
CA ARG A 147 7.93 13.02 -27.05
C ARG A 147 9.07 13.41 -26.10
N LEU A 148 9.49 14.68 -26.08
CA LEU A 148 10.52 15.13 -25.13
C LEU A 148 10.03 14.98 -23.68
N ILE A 149 8.78 15.35 -23.41
CA ILE A 149 8.15 15.14 -22.10
C ILE A 149 8.07 13.65 -21.75
N ALA A 150 7.62 12.82 -22.70
CA ALA A 150 7.57 11.38 -22.53
C ALA A 150 8.95 10.79 -22.22
N ALA A 151 10.01 11.24 -22.91
CA ALA A 151 11.37 10.78 -22.67
C ALA A 151 11.88 11.17 -21.27
N LEU A 152 11.59 12.39 -20.81
CA LEU A 152 11.95 12.83 -19.45
C LEU A 152 11.21 12.01 -18.38
N ALA A 153 9.89 11.83 -18.54
CA ALA A 153 9.07 11.03 -17.63
C ALA A 153 9.50 9.55 -17.63
N ALA A 154 9.81 8.99 -18.80
CA ALA A 154 10.32 7.63 -18.96
C ALA A 154 11.68 7.46 -18.27
N GLY A 155 12.59 8.42 -18.42
CA GLY A 155 13.89 8.40 -17.73
C GLY A 155 13.73 8.41 -16.20
N ALA A 156 12.83 9.25 -15.68
CA ALA A 156 12.54 9.29 -14.26
C ALA A 156 11.92 7.99 -13.74
N LEU A 157 10.95 7.44 -14.47
CA LEU A 157 10.30 6.19 -14.12
C LEU A 157 11.28 5.01 -14.20
N SER A 158 12.12 4.95 -15.24
CA SER A 158 13.13 3.91 -15.41
C SER A 158 14.14 3.93 -14.26
N ASN A 159 14.62 5.12 -13.87
CA ASN A 159 15.53 5.25 -12.72
C ASN A 159 14.85 4.79 -11.43
N ALA A 160 13.57 5.09 -11.25
CA ALA A 160 12.83 4.66 -10.08
C ALA A 160 12.67 3.14 -9.99
N LEU A 161 12.31 2.50 -11.09
CA LEU A 161 12.17 1.05 -11.17
C LEU A 161 13.52 0.34 -11.00
N LEU A 162 14.60 0.93 -11.52
CA LEU A 162 15.95 0.38 -11.34
C LEU A 162 16.38 0.45 -9.87
N ILE A 163 16.09 1.54 -9.17
CA ILE A 163 16.35 1.66 -7.73
C ILE A 163 15.53 0.61 -6.96
N GLU A 164 14.22 0.48 -7.23
CA GLU A 164 13.36 -0.54 -6.60
C GLU A 164 13.89 -1.96 -6.88
N GLN A 165 14.38 -2.24 -8.09
CA GLN A 165 15.03 -3.51 -8.43
C GLN A 165 16.33 -3.72 -7.66
N LEU A 166 17.20 -2.70 -7.57
CA LEU A 166 18.48 -2.81 -6.85
C LEU A 166 18.27 -2.98 -5.35
N GLU A 167 17.28 -2.31 -4.76
CA GLU A 167 16.84 -2.52 -3.38
C GLU A 167 16.33 -3.96 -3.19
N SER A 168 15.52 -4.46 -4.12
CA SER A 168 15.03 -5.85 -4.07
C SER A 168 16.12 -6.91 -4.31
N GLN A 169 17.19 -6.57 -5.04
CA GLN A 169 18.31 -7.48 -5.34
C GLN A 169 19.41 -7.44 -4.28
N ASN A 170 19.60 -6.31 -3.59
CA ASN A 170 20.49 -6.20 -2.44
C ASN A 170 19.94 -6.87 -1.18
N MET A 171 18.71 -7.40 -1.22
CA MET A 171 18.25 -8.43 -0.28
C MET A 171 18.97 -9.76 -0.55
N MET A 172 20.23 -9.87 -0.10
CA MET A 172 20.85 -11.18 0.12
C MET A 172 20.02 -11.98 1.14
N PRO A 173 19.87 -13.31 0.99
CA PRO A 173 19.23 -14.15 1.99
C PRO A 173 20.17 -14.33 3.19
N GLY A 174 20.23 -13.33 4.06
CA GLY A 174 21.08 -13.37 5.25
C GLY A 174 21.60 -12.00 5.65
N ASP A 175 20.70 -11.08 5.97
CA ASP A 175 20.81 -10.29 7.20
C ASP A 175 19.51 -9.50 7.35
N ALA A 176 18.74 -9.91 8.35
CA ALA A 176 17.49 -9.28 8.71
C ALA A 176 17.79 -7.91 9.33
N THR A 177 17.75 -6.86 8.52
CA THR A 177 17.50 -5.50 8.99
C THR A 177 16.30 -4.94 8.23
N PRO A 178 15.07 -5.06 8.75
CA PRO A 178 13.92 -4.39 8.19
C PRO A 178 13.76 -3.03 8.85
N PHE A 179 14.30 -1.99 8.23
CA PHE A 179 13.78 -0.63 8.38
C PHE A 179 13.71 0.01 7.00
N GLU A 180 12.74 -0.42 6.21
CA GLU A 180 12.26 0.35 5.06
C GLU A 180 10.79 0.68 5.27
N ALA A 181 10.51 1.98 5.25
CA ALA A 181 9.19 2.55 5.38
C ALA A 181 8.25 2.02 4.29
N VAL A 182 7.32 1.15 4.70
CA VAL A 182 6.24 0.65 3.86
C VAL A 182 5.42 1.83 3.34
N LYS A 183 5.38 1.99 2.00
CA LYS A 183 4.47 2.82 1.19
C LYS A 183 3.20 3.24 1.95
N GLN A 184 2.94 4.54 2.06
CA GLN A 184 1.80 5.13 2.78
C GLN A 184 0.46 4.77 2.13
N THR A 185 -0.08 3.58 2.44
CA THR A 185 -1.48 3.24 2.23
C THR A 185 -2.30 3.89 3.35
N GLN A 186 -2.84 5.09 3.11
CA GLN A 186 -3.62 5.84 4.12
C GLN A 186 -5.12 5.53 4.04
N MET A 187 -5.82 5.61 5.17
CA MET A 187 -7.29 5.49 5.24
C MET A 187 -7.97 6.75 4.67
N ILE A 188 -8.52 6.64 3.47
CA ILE A 188 -9.08 7.78 2.70
C ILE A 188 -10.56 8.10 2.99
N GLY A 189 -11.32 7.24 3.68
CA GLY A 189 -12.76 7.45 3.90
C GLY A 189 -13.09 8.70 4.75
N LEU A 190 -14.24 9.33 4.45
CA LEU A 190 -14.74 10.57 5.07
C LEU A 190 -16.15 10.44 5.66
N SER A 191 -16.73 9.24 5.69
CA SER A 191 -18.03 9.02 6.31
C SER A 191 -18.00 9.37 7.80
N PRO A 192 -19.15 9.69 8.43
CA PRO A 192 -19.21 9.92 9.88
C PRO A 192 -18.64 8.74 10.68
N GLY A 193 -18.87 7.51 10.22
CA GLY A 193 -18.29 6.29 10.79
C GLY A 193 -16.77 6.25 10.67
N MET A 194 -16.21 6.59 9.49
CA MET A 194 -14.76 6.65 9.30
C MET A 194 -14.10 7.79 10.10
N THR A 195 -14.78 8.93 10.24
CA THR A 195 -14.32 10.05 11.06
C THR A 195 -14.25 9.65 12.54
N GLN A 196 -15.25 8.92 13.02
CA GLN A 196 -15.26 8.37 14.37
C GLN A 196 -14.13 7.34 14.56
N LEU A 197 -13.95 6.44 13.60
CA LEU A 197 -12.87 5.45 13.63
C LEU A 197 -11.48 6.11 13.70
N LYS A 198 -11.24 7.17 12.91
CA LYS A 198 -9.97 7.92 12.95
C LYS A 198 -9.70 8.52 14.34
N LYS A 199 -10.71 9.08 15.00
CA LYS A 199 -10.59 9.59 16.37
C LYS A 199 -10.29 8.48 17.38
N GLU A 200 -10.94 7.32 17.25
CA GLU A 200 -10.68 6.17 18.12
C GLU A 200 -9.25 5.66 17.95
N ILE A 201 -8.75 5.63 16.71
CA ILE A 201 -7.37 5.28 16.40
C ILE A 201 -6.39 6.24 17.09
N GLU A 202 -6.60 7.56 17.00
CA GLU A 202 -5.75 8.55 17.67
C GLU A 202 -5.69 8.35 19.20
N ILE A 203 -6.84 8.09 19.82
CA ILE A 203 -6.93 7.86 21.27
C ILE A 203 -6.17 6.59 21.67
N VAL A 204 -6.36 5.50 20.92
CA VAL A 204 -5.78 4.20 21.23
C VAL A 204 -4.29 4.17 20.90
N ALA A 205 -3.85 4.85 19.83
CA ALA A 205 -2.46 4.90 19.39
C ALA A 205 -1.54 5.48 20.47
N ALA A 206 -2.01 6.48 21.21
CA ALA A 206 -1.28 7.11 22.31
C ALA A 206 -1.08 6.20 23.55
N SER A 207 -1.77 5.05 23.61
CA SER A 207 -1.64 4.06 24.69
C SER A 207 -0.84 2.84 24.27
N ASP A 208 -0.23 2.13 25.22
CA ASP A 208 0.40 0.81 24.99
C ASP A 208 -0.60 -0.36 25.06
N LEU A 209 -1.91 -0.07 25.01
CA LEU A 209 -2.92 -1.12 25.08
C LEU A 209 -2.90 -1.99 23.83
N ASN A 210 -3.20 -3.28 24.04
CA ASN A 210 -3.48 -4.19 22.94
C ASN A 210 -4.82 -3.80 22.31
N VAL A 211 -4.93 -3.99 21.01
CA VAL A 211 -6.11 -3.54 20.24
C VAL A 211 -6.70 -4.70 19.49
N LEU A 212 -8.03 -4.80 19.53
CA LEU A 212 -8.78 -5.76 18.74
C LEU A 212 -9.61 -5.01 17.70
N ILE A 213 -9.30 -5.28 16.42
CA ILE A 213 -9.93 -4.69 15.24
C ILE A 213 -10.94 -5.70 14.71
N SER A 214 -12.23 -5.40 14.86
CA SER A 214 -13.31 -6.26 14.37
C SER A 214 -13.86 -5.72 13.05
N GLY A 215 -14.17 -6.57 12.09
CA GLY A 215 -14.81 -6.14 10.84
C GLY A 215 -14.78 -7.23 9.78
N GLU A 216 -15.54 -7.08 8.70
CA GLU A 216 -15.64 -8.08 7.62
C GLU A 216 -14.31 -8.29 6.89
N THR A 217 -14.13 -9.45 6.25
CA THR A 217 -12.94 -9.71 5.42
C THR A 217 -12.88 -8.73 4.26
N GLY A 218 -11.70 -8.16 3.99
CA GLY A 218 -11.51 -7.21 2.89
C GLY A 218 -11.82 -5.74 3.21
N THR A 219 -12.20 -5.39 4.45
CA THR A 219 -12.47 -3.98 4.85
C THR A 219 -11.22 -3.15 5.15
N GLY A 220 -10.02 -3.68 4.91
CA GLY A 220 -8.76 -2.96 5.12
C GLY A 220 -8.34 -2.84 6.59
N LYS A 221 -8.60 -3.86 7.43
CA LYS A 221 -8.17 -3.90 8.85
C LYS A 221 -6.66 -3.70 9.04
N GLU A 222 -5.85 -4.11 8.06
CA GLU A 222 -4.41 -3.85 8.03
C GLU A 222 -4.08 -2.35 8.03
N LEU A 223 -4.89 -1.52 7.35
CA LEU A 223 -4.71 -0.07 7.31
C LEU A 223 -4.99 0.58 8.66
N VAL A 224 -5.98 0.05 9.38
CA VAL A 224 -6.30 0.47 10.76
C VAL A 224 -5.13 0.14 11.69
N ALA A 225 -4.60 -1.07 11.62
CA ALA A 225 -3.46 -1.48 12.43
C ALA A 225 -2.20 -0.64 12.15
N LYS A 226 -1.93 -0.38 10.86
CA LYS A 226 -0.85 0.50 10.42
C LYS A 226 -1.01 1.91 10.98
N ALA A 227 -2.20 2.51 10.87
CA ALA A 227 -2.46 3.85 11.38
C ALA A 227 -2.31 3.93 12.91
N ILE A 228 -2.74 2.91 13.65
CA ILE A 228 -2.52 2.84 15.11
C ILE A 228 -1.03 2.82 15.44
N HIS A 229 -0.24 2.04 14.71
CA HIS A 229 1.19 1.94 14.94
C HIS A 229 1.92 3.24 14.58
N GLU A 230 1.64 3.83 13.42
CA GLU A 230 2.24 5.10 12.95
C GLU A 230 1.94 6.28 13.88
N ALA A 231 0.75 6.30 14.49
CA ALA A 231 0.37 7.32 15.47
C ALA A 231 0.83 7.02 16.91
N SER A 232 1.55 5.91 17.14
CA SER A 232 1.99 5.49 18.47
C SER A 232 3.42 5.92 18.80
N PRO A 233 3.82 5.94 20.08
CA PRO A 233 5.23 6.14 20.46
C PRO A 233 6.20 5.10 19.88
N ARG A 234 5.68 3.94 19.45
CA ARG A 234 6.45 2.82 18.87
C ARG A 234 6.58 2.92 17.35
N ALA A 235 6.16 4.00 16.71
CA ALA A 235 6.23 4.18 15.25
C ALA A 235 7.65 4.08 14.66
N VAL A 236 8.69 4.29 15.50
CA VAL A 236 10.10 4.16 15.14
C VAL A 236 10.61 2.73 15.28
N ASN A 237 9.80 1.81 15.82
CA ASN A 237 10.11 0.40 16.03
C ASN A 237 9.31 -0.48 15.03
N PRO A 238 9.68 -1.75 14.81
CA PRO A 238 9.11 -2.53 13.71
C PRO A 238 7.61 -2.82 13.91
N LEU A 239 6.83 -2.72 12.83
CA LEU A 239 5.50 -3.31 12.71
C LEU A 239 5.59 -4.63 11.96
N VAL A 240 5.45 -5.73 12.67
CA VAL A 240 5.55 -7.08 12.12
C VAL A 240 4.16 -7.63 11.84
N TYR A 241 3.97 -8.19 10.64
CA TYR A 241 2.71 -8.79 10.22
C TYR A 241 2.77 -10.32 10.27
N LEU A 242 1.68 -10.92 10.76
CA LEU A 242 1.40 -12.33 10.63
C LEU A 242 -0.09 -12.53 10.32
N ASN A 243 -0.36 -13.15 9.18
CA ASN A 243 -1.69 -13.64 8.87
C ASN A 243 -1.84 -15.07 9.41
N CYS A 244 -2.84 -15.29 10.28
CA CYS A 244 -3.11 -16.59 10.88
C CYS A 244 -4.03 -17.48 10.02
N ALA A 245 -4.51 -16.98 8.87
CA ALA A 245 -5.31 -17.72 7.92
C ALA A 245 -4.54 -18.92 7.34
N ALA A 246 -5.17 -20.10 7.34
CA ALA A 246 -4.77 -21.27 6.57
C ALA A 246 -3.35 -21.85 6.84
N LEU A 247 -2.67 -21.46 7.93
CA LEU A 247 -1.38 -22.06 8.33
C LEU A 247 -1.61 -23.34 9.15
N PRO A 248 -0.87 -24.44 8.87
CA PRO A 248 -0.82 -25.59 9.77
C PRO A 248 -0.33 -25.17 11.16
N GLU A 249 -0.87 -25.77 12.22
CA GLU A 249 -0.59 -25.39 13.61
C GLU A 249 0.92 -25.35 13.94
N SER A 250 1.68 -26.34 13.47
CA SER A 250 3.14 -26.42 13.66
C SER A 250 3.90 -25.29 12.96
N VAL A 251 3.40 -24.83 11.80
CA VAL A 251 4.00 -23.72 11.05
C VAL A 251 3.66 -22.40 11.72
N ALA A 252 2.41 -22.21 12.14
CA ALA A 252 1.98 -21.03 12.88
C ALA A 252 2.75 -20.86 14.20
N GLU A 253 2.97 -21.96 14.93
CA GLU A 253 3.80 -21.98 16.13
C GLU A 253 5.24 -21.55 15.85
N SER A 254 5.83 -22.12 14.80
CA SER A 254 7.19 -21.84 14.39
C SER A 254 7.39 -20.40 13.92
N GLU A 255 6.42 -19.82 13.22
CA GLU A 255 6.45 -18.41 12.82
C GLU A 255 6.29 -17.50 14.04
N LEU A 256 5.32 -17.74 14.92
CA LEU A 256 5.08 -16.89 16.10
C LEU A 256 6.28 -16.88 17.06
N PHE A 257 6.76 -18.05 17.45
CA PHE A 257 7.72 -18.21 18.55
C PHE A 257 9.14 -18.52 18.10
N GLY A 258 9.35 -18.89 16.83
CA GLY A 258 10.63 -19.35 16.33
C GLY A 258 10.95 -20.79 16.71
N HIS A 259 12.02 -21.33 16.15
CA HIS A 259 12.48 -22.69 16.44
C HIS A 259 13.99 -22.79 16.47
N VAL A 260 14.49 -23.78 17.20
CA VAL A 260 15.89 -24.20 17.09
C VAL A 260 16.04 -25.35 16.09
N LYS A 261 17.24 -25.48 15.54
CA LYS A 261 17.62 -26.57 14.64
C LYS A 261 17.31 -27.91 15.30
N GLY A 262 16.58 -28.76 14.60
CA GLY A 262 16.17 -30.08 15.09
C GLY A 262 14.90 -30.11 15.95
N ALA A 263 14.19 -28.99 16.10
CA ALA A 263 12.94 -28.95 16.86
C ALA A 263 11.80 -29.80 16.25
N PHE A 264 11.78 -29.96 14.92
CA PHE A 264 10.83 -30.83 14.20
C PHE A 264 11.43 -31.28 12.86
N THR A 265 10.76 -32.22 12.17
CA THR A 265 11.17 -32.69 10.84
C THR A 265 11.11 -31.56 9.81
N GLY A 266 12.27 -31.02 9.41
CA GLY A 266 12.39 -29.87 8.51
C GLY A 266 13.08 -28.64 9.14
N ALA A 267 13.33 -28.65 10.46
CA ALA A 267 14.07 -27.60 11.16
C ALA A 267 15.59 -27.69 10.89
N ILE A 268 16.01 -27.32 9.68
CA ILE A 268 17.41 -27.39 9.21
C ILE A 268 18.33 -26.31 9.81
N SER A 269 17.75 -25.21 10.29
CA SER A 269 18.44 -24.06 10.89
C SER A 269 17.64 -23.50 12.09
N ASN A 270 18.26 -22.61 12.87
CA ASN A 270 17.54 -21.82 13.87
C ASN A 270 16.77 -20.70 13.16
N ARG A 271 15.58 -20.37 13.65
CA ARG A 271 14.76 -19.26 13.14
C ARG A 271 14.15 -18.47 14.29
N SER A 272 14.35 -17.14 14.28
CA SER A 272 13.68 -16.23 15.23
C SER A 272 12.19 -16.10 14.90
N GLY A 273 11.38 -16.00 15.95
CA GLY A 273 9.93 -15.86 15.82
C GLY A 273 9.50 -14.41 15.59
N LYS A 274 8.26 -14.22 15.15
CA LYS A 274 7.66 -12.90 14.91
C LYS A 274 7.59 -12.04 16.17
N PHE A 275 7.43 -12.65 17.35
CA PHE A 275 7.52 -11.91 18.63
C PHE A 275 8.90 -11.31 18.88
N GLU A 276 9.96 -12.07 18.57
CA GLU A 276 11.33 -11.59 18.72
C GLU A 276 11.65 -10.50 17.70
N MET A 277 11.16 -10.66 16.46
CA MET A 277 11.29 -9.64 15.42
C MET A 277 10.54 -8.34 15.72
N ALA A 278 9.47 -8.43 16.52
CA ALA A 278 8.62 -7.30 16.90
C ALA A 278 9.02 -6.66 18.24
N ASP A 279 10.16 -7.04 18.81
CA ASP A 279 10.61 -6.54 20.12
C ASP A 279 10.73 -5.00 20.12
N ASN A 280 10.21 -4.37 21.17
CA ASN A 280 9.98 -2.92 21.32
C ASN A 280 8.99 -2.30 20.29
N GLY A 281 8.51 -3.09 19.34
CA GLY A 281 7.63 -2.68 18.26
C GLY A 281 6.19 -3.12 18.46
N THR A 282 5.55 -3.51 17.36
CA THR A 282 4.16 -3.93 17.31
C THR A 282 4.01 -5.18 16.44
N LEU A 283 3.25 -6.16 16.91
CA LEU A 283 2.88 -7.36 16.17
C LEU A 283 1.40 -7.27 15.77
N PHE A 284 1.14 -7.29 14.47
CA PHE A 284 -0.20 -7.39 13.92
C PHE A 284 -0.54 -8.85 13.58
N LEU A 285 -1.64 -9.34 14.15
CA LEU A 285 -2.18 -10.68 13.96
C LEU A 285 -3.51 -10.59 13.20
N ASP A 286 -3.52 -10.95 11.92
CA ASP A 286 -4.77 -11.03 11.16
C ASP A 286 -5.42 -12.41 11.31
N GLU A 287 -6.75 -12.43 11.30
CA GLU A 287 -7.57 -13.62 11.49
C GLU A 287 -7.22 -14.42 12.77
N ILE A 288 -7.06 -13.72 13.91
CA ILE A 288 -6.72 -14.36 15.20
C ILE A 288 -7.72 -15.45 15.63
N GLY A 289 -8.95 -15.40 15.12
CA GLY A 289 -9.99 -16.40 15.35
C GLY A 289 -9.72 -17.76 14.72
N GLU A 290 -8.75 -17.88 13.81
CA GLU A 290 -8.33 -19.15 13.18
C GLU A 290 -7.24 -19.89 13.97
N LEU A 291 -6.62 -19.24 14.98
CA LEU A 291 -5.59 -19.89 15.79
C LEU A 291 -6.17 -21.04 16.62
N SER A 292 -5.39 -22.11 16.79
CA SER A 292 -5.75 -23.21 17.70
C SER A 292 -5.81 -22.76 19.16
N LEU A 293 -6.60 -23.44 19.98
CA LEU A 293 -6.70 -23.17 21.43
C LEU A 293 -5.33 -23.27 22.14
N ALA A 294 -4.46 -24.18 21.68
CA ALA A 294 -3.13 -24.35 22.24
C ALA A 294 -2.24 -23.12 21.97
N LEU A 295 -2.27 -22.59 20.73
CA LEU A 295 -1.55 -21.37 20.38
C LEU A 295 -2.11 -20.14 21.08
N GLN A 296 -3.44 -20.03 21.22
CA GLN A 296 -4.08 -18.95 21.96
C GLN A 296 -3.66 -18.94 23.45
N ALA A 297 -3.50 -20.11 24.07
CA ALA A 297 -3.01 -20.21 25.44
C ALA A 297 -1.55 -19.73 25.59
N LYS A 298 -0.69 -20.05 24.60
CA LYS A 298 0.69 -19.55 24.56
C LYS A 298 0.74 -18.04 24.33
N LEU A 299 -0.05 -17.54 23.37
CA LEU A 299 -0.19 -16.10 23.10
C LEU A 299 -0.58 -15.33 24.37
N LEU A 300 -1.53 -15.84 25.16
CA LEU A 300 -1.94 -15.22 26.41
C LEU A 300 -0.79 -15.11 27.43
N ARG A 301 0.12 -16.09 27.48
CA ARG A 301 1.31 -16.02 28.35
C ARG A 301 2.24 -14.90 27.93
N VAL A 302 2.45 -14.72 26.63
CA VAL A 302 3.25 -13.62 26.10
C VAL A 302 2.62 -12.27 26.45
N LEU A 303 1.31 -12.13 26.25
CA LEU A 303 0.60 -10.88 26.55
C LEU A 303 0.60 -10.52 28.06
N GLN A 304 0.69 -11.52 28.94
CA GLN A 304 0.67 -11.32 30.39
C GLN A 304 2.05 -11.05 30.98
N TYR A 305 3.07 -11.81 30.53
CA TYR A 305 4.38 -11.84 31.17
C TYR A 305 5.51 -11.28 30.29
N GLY A 306 5.29 -11.16 28.98
CA GLY A 306 6.31 -10.78 28.00
C GLY A 306 7.30 -11.91 27.70
N ASP A 307 7.04 -13.13 28.16
CA ASP A 307 7.98 -14.24 28.04
C ASP A 307 7.59 -15.16 26.86
N ILE A 308 8.55 -15.40 25.96
CA ILE A 308 8.43 -16.31 24.82
C ILE A 308 9.43 -17.46 24.95
N GLN A 309 9.09 -18.62 24.38
CA GLN A 309 9.94 -19.80 24.35
C GLN A 309 9.96 -20.35 22.92
N ARG A 310 11.15 -20.54 22.35
CA ARG A 310 11.31 -21.10 21.00
C ARG A 310 10.92 -22.58 21.01
N VAL A 311 10.39 -23.07 19.89
CA VAL A 311 10.08 -24.51 19.75
C VAL A 311 11.38 -25.31 19.81
N GLY A 312 11.44 -26.27 20.73
CA GLY A 312 12.62 -27.12 20.96
C GLY A 312 13.71 -26.51 21.83
N ASP A 313 13.49 -25.32 22.42
CA ASP A 313 14.41 -24.68 23.37
C ASP A 313 13.71 -24.50 24.72
N ASP A 314 14.43 -24.70 25.82
CA ASP A 314 13.91 -24.47 27.19
C ASP A 314 14.20 -23.06 27.70
N ARG A 315 14.92 -22.25 26.93
CA ARG A 315 15.24 -20.87 27.28
C ARG A 315 14.05 -19.96 27.03
N SER A 316 13.64 -19.25 28.09
CA SER A 316 12.69 -18.14 28.00
C SER A 316 13.41 -16.86 27.57
N LEU A 317 12.82 -16.14 26.63
CA LEU A 317 13.24 -14.84 26.15
C LEU A 317 12.17 -13.82 26.52
N ARG A 318 12.57 -12.66 27.03
CA ARG A 318 11.63 -11.59 27.38
C ARG A 318 11.57 -10.57 26.24
N VAL A 319 10.37 -10.23 25.81
CA VAL A 319 10.09 -9.28 24.72
C VAL A 319 9.05 -8.25 25.17
N ASP A 320 9.18 -7.03 24.66
CA ASP A 320 8.20 -5.95 24.85
C ASP A 320 7.48 -5.67 23.54
N VAL A 321 6.36 -6.33 23.32
CA VAL A 321 5.60 -6.26 22.05
C VAL A 321 4.19 -5.78 22.30
N ARG A 322 3.79 -4.71 21.61
CA ARG A 322 2.38 -4.31 21.52
C ARG A 322 1.66 -5.19 20.50
N VAL A 323 0.50 -5.75 20.84
CA VAL A 323 -0.25 -6.63 19.94
C VAL A 323 -1.51 -5.94 19.41
N LEU A 324 -1.63 -5.91 18.09
CA LEU A 324 -2.83 -5.52 17.36
C LEU A 324 -3.41 -6.78 16.72
N ALA A 325 -4.64 -7.15 17.03
CA ALA A 325 -5.29 -8.35 16.50
C ALA A 325 -6.50 -7.97 15.65
N ALA A 326 -6.73 -8.69 14.56
CA ALA A 326 -7.88 -8.54 13.70
C ALA A 326 -8.68 -9.84 13.57
N THR A 327 -10.00 -9.72 13.49
CA THR A 327 -10.91 -10.85 13.26
C THR A 327 -12.16 -10.41 12.50
N ASN A 328 -12.72 -11.33 11.72
CA ASN A 328 -14.05 -11.22 11.12
C ASN A 328 -15.14 -11.96 11.92
N ARG A 329 -14.75 -12.83 12.87
CA ARG A 329 -15.66 -13.60 13.72
C ARG A 329 -16.11 -12.76 14.91
N ASP A 330 -17.37 -12.91 15.32
CA ASP A 330 -17.84 -12.36 16.58
C ASP A 330 -17.24 -13.16 17.75
N LEU A 331 -16.21 -12.59 18.36
CA LEU A 331 -15.51 -13.23 19.47
C LEU A 331 -16.40 -13.40 20.72
N ARG A 332 -17.50 -12.64 20.85
CA ARG A 332 -18.44 -12.84 21.97
C ARG A 332 -19.22 -14.14 21.78
N GLU A 333 -19.65 -14.42 20.56
CA GLU A 333 -20.32 -15.69 20.22
C GLU A 333 -19.36 -16.88 20.30
N GLU A 334 -18.11 -16.73 19.84
CA GLU A 334 -17.09 -17.79 19.92
C GLU A 334 -16.66 -18.10 21.37
N VAL A 335 -16.64 -17.10 22.25
CA VAL A 335 -16.44 -17.29 23.70
C VAL A 335 -17.61 -18.05 24.33
N LEU A 336 -18.85 -17.69 23.96
CA LEU A 336 -20.04 -18.40 24.43
C LEU A 336 -20.06 -19.86 23.94
N ALA A 337 -19.53 -20.11 22.74
CA ALA A 337 -19.42 -21.44 22.15
C ALA A 337 -18.19 -22.25 22.62
N GLY A 338 -17.35 -21.69 23.51
CA GLY A 338 -16.17 -22.37 24.07
C GLY A 338 -15.01 -22.56 23.10
N ARG A 339 -15.08 -21.94 21.90
CA ARG A 339 -14.06 -22.01 20.86
C ARG A 339 -13.01 -20.89 20.97
N PHE A 340 -13.25 -19.91 21.85
CA PHE A 340 -12.31 -18.83 22.16
C PHE A 340 -12.21 -18.57 23.68
N PRO A 341 -11.01 -18.37 24.27
CA PRO A 341 -10.82 -18.13 25.69
C PRO A 341 -11.43 -16.80 26.15
N ARG A 342 -12.29 -16.87 27.17
CA ARG A 342 -12.98 -15.70 27.77
C ARG A 342 -12.04 -14.55 28.18
N ARG A 343 -10.83 -14.88 28.66
CA ARG A 343 -9.82 -13.89 29.12
C ARG A 343 -9.37 -12.91 28.03
N PHE A 344 -9.42 -13.30 26.76
CA PHE A 344 -9.00 -12.48 25.64
C PHE A 344 -10.00 -11.34 25.34
N VAL A 345 -11.29 -11.56 25.65
CA VAL A 345 -12.40 -10.63 25.39
C VAL A 345 -12.79 -9.85 26.67
N SER A 346 -12.56 -10.42 27.85
CA SER A 346 -13.06 -9.88 29.13
C SER A 346 -12.05 -9.05 29.93
N SER A 347 -11.01 -8.50 29.31
CA SER A 347 -9.99 -7.70 29.99
C SER A 347 -10.11 -6.20 29.65
N PRO A 348 -11.07 -5.47 30.25
CA PRO A 348 -11.31 -4.05 29.97
C PRO A 348 -10.14 -3.13 30.33
N GLU A 349 -9.16 -3.61 31.09
CA GLU A 349 -7.98 -2.84 31.48
C GLU A 349 -6.82 -2.92 30.47
N ARG A 350 -6.87 -3.81 29.46
CA ARG A 350 -5.72 -4.06 28.55
C ARG A 350 -6.07 -4.26 27.08
N VAL A 351 -7.34 -4.43 26.73
CA VAL A 351 -7.79 -4.64 25.34
C VAL A 351 -8.88 -3.64 25.00
N SER A 352 -8.58 -2.75 24.08
CA SER A 352 -9.58 -1.84 23.51
C SER A 352 -10.20 -2.50 22.28
N THR A 353 -11.53 -2.63 22.26
CA THR A 353 -12.26 -3.35 21.20
C THR A 353 -13.07 -2.36 20.39
N PHE A 354 -12.82 -2.26 19.08
CA PHE A 354 -13.57 -1.37 18.19
C PHE A 354 -13.93 -2.06 16.88
N GLY A 355 -15.07 -1.66 16.31
CA GLY A 355 -15.59 -2.20 15.06
C GLY A 355 -15.23 -1.29 13.89
N ALA A 356 -14.44 -1.79 12.95
CA ALA A 356 -14.26 -1.21 11.63
C ALA A 356 -15.53 -1.48 10.79
N ALA A 357 -16.57 -0.68 11.00
CA ALA A 357 -17.68 -0.59 10.06
C ALA A 357 -17.23 0.33 8.91
N ALA A 358 -16.75 -0.28 7.82
CA ALA A 358 -16.51 0.43 6.58
C ALA A 358 -17.87 0.74 5.95
N ALA A 359 -18.26 2.01 5.96
CA ALA A 359 -19.28 2.57 5.08
C ALA A 359 -18.65 3.69 4.27
#